data_AF-A0A7Y3SY81-F1
#
_entry.id   AF-A0A7Y3SY81-F1
#
_cell.length_a   1.000
_cell.length_b   1.000
_cell.length_c   1.000
_cell.angle_alpha   90.00
_cell.angle_beta   90.00
_cell.angle_gamma   90.00
#
_symmetry.space_group_name_H-M   'P 1'
#
loop_
_entity.id
_entity.type
_entity.pdbx_description
1 polymer ?
#
loop_
_entity_poly.entity_id
_entity_poly.type
_entity_poly.pdbx_seq_one_letter_code
_entity_poly.pdbx_strand_id
1 'polypeptide(L)'
;MVCNKCGQELPNNSMFCNKCGTKIIVEEVKEVKGDTDNIVDQTNIKRKTHFVMKKIFIFPILGVVLFILYYIGLQFINNNGYELVGSYSYLRDLIPVISFILICPLIIMVIKNIKGIYKNQKKIEPENVVHEEIDQATKIVVKKKLFTPVKVIIITMLIGAIAGGGIIYSNKQKVIKAEKAEVAYMMKLNKGMILISFQAIKIETDAQAISSVWHDAIFNSPVNVNGNKAYTFDDAIKYKNEEFKENGEMDVIVKGRTDIQALMETMINPPTKHKDAYESLMKIYNSYNEFEGMVESPNGSLTGYNQKISTLDSSLSSQLNEFKTRYPIGK
;
A
#
# COMPACT_ATOMS: atom_id res chain seq x y z
N MET A 1 61.77 32.82 -36.28
CA MET A 1 61.11 31.85 -35.36
C MET A 1 61.71 30.46 -35.57
N VAL A 2 61.75 29.59 -34.55
CA VAL A 2 62.38 28.26 -34.65
C VAL A 2 61.32 27.15 -34.56
N CYS A 3 61.48 26.08 -35.34
CA CYS A 3 60.54 24.95 -35.28
C CYS A 3 60.64 24.25 -33.93
N ASN A 4 59.53 24.16 -33.19
CA ASN A 4 59.46 23.48 -31.88
C ASN A 4 59.73 21.97 -31.94
N LYS A 5 59.68 21.35 -33.13
CA LYS A 5 59.91 19.91 -33.30
C LYS A 5 61.34 19.56 -33.69
N CYS A 6 61.99 20.34 -34.56
CA CYS A 6 63.30 20.00 -35.11
C CYS A 6 64.37 21.09 -34.96
N GLY A 7 64.03 22.25 -34.39
CA GLY A 7 64.98 23.31 -34.09
C GLY A 7 65.50 24.11 -35.30
N GLN A 8 64.96 23.91 -36.50
CA GLN A 8 65.36 24.69 -37.68
C GLN A 8 64.81 26.12 -37.60
N GLU A 9 65.64 27.11 -37.91
CA GLU A 9 65.21 28.50 -38.09
C GLU A 9 64.32 28.65 -39.34
N LEU A 10 63.21 29.35 -39.17
CA LEU A 10 62.21 29.54 -40.20
C LEU A 10 62.04 31.03 -40.56
N PRO A 11 61.89 31.33 -41.85
CA PRO A 11 61.60 32.69 -42.30
C PRO A 11 60.24 33.16 -41.79
N ASN A 12 60.13 34.46 -41.53
CA ASN A 12 58.93 35.08 -40.96
C ASN A 12 57.71 34.82 -41.88
N ASN A 13 56.56 34.46 -41.28
CA ASN A 13 55.29 34.03 -41.91
C ASN A 13 55.22 32.61 -42.53
N SER A 14 56.15 31.71 -42.21
CA SER A 14 56.05 30.30 -42.63
C SER A 14 54.94 29.55 -41.87
N MET A 15 53.91 29.06 -42.59
CA MET A 15 52.82 28.27 -41.98
C MET A 15 53.23 26.83 -41.64
N PHE A 16 54.31 26.30 -42.23
CA PHE A 16 54.83 24.95 -41.99
C PHE A 16 56.36 24.95 -42.03
N CYS A 17 57.00 24.03 -41.28
CA CYS A 17 58.44 23.84 -41.31
C CYS A 17 58.88 23.13 -42.60
N ASN A 18 59.77 23.76 -43.36
CA ASN A 18 60.32 23.22 -44.61
C ASN A 18 61.18 21.95 -44.46
N LYS A 19 61.63 21.63 -43.25
CA LYS A 19 62.47 20.44 -42.99
C LYS A 19 61.68 19.23 -42.49
N CYS A 20 60.68 19.43 -41.62
CA CYS A 20 59.96 18.33 -40.95
C CYS A 20 58.44 18.35 -41.17
N GLY A 21 57.91 19.32 -41.93
CA GLY A 21 56.50 19.41 -42.31
C GLY A 21 55.53 19.83 -41.20
N THR A 22 56.03 20.20 -40.02
CA THR A 22 55.17 20.55 -38.87
C THR A 22 54.54 21.93 -39.04
N LYS A 23 53.22 22.06 -38.87
CA LYS A 23 52.46 23.32 -38.97
C LYS A 23 52.79 24.25 -37.81
N ILE A 24 52.99 25.54 -38.09
CA ILE A 24 53.23 26.57 -37.08
C ILE A 24 51.97 27.44 -36.97
N ILE A 25 51.48 27.60 -35.74
CA ILE A 25 50.31 28.43 -35.43
C ILE A 25 50.87 29.76 -34.89
N VAL A 26 50.57 30.86 -35.58
CA VAL A 26 50.96 32.22 -35.18
C VAL A 26 49.70 32.93 -34.68
N GLU A 27 49.64 33.29 -33.41
CA GLU A 27 48.58 34.16 -32.85
C GLU A 27 49.02 35.62 -32.96
N GLU A 28 48.22 36.45 -33.63
CA GLU A 28 48.48 37.89 -33.83
C GLU A 28 48.27 38.68 -32.54
N VAL A 29 49.29 39.44 -32.12
CA VAL A 29 49.20 40.46 -31.06
C VAL A 29 48.75 41.78 -31.70
N LYS A 30 47.65 42.38 -31.20
CA LYS A 30 47.29 43.77 -31.51
C LYS A 30 47.56 44.67 -30.31
N GLU A 31 48.33 45.72 -30.58
CA GLU A 31 48.85 46.73 -29.65
C GLU A 31 47.79 47.73 -29.16
N VAL A 32 48.08 48.30 -27.98
CA VAL A 32 47.36 49.38 -27.28
C VAL A 32 47.86 50.74 -27.76
N LYS A 33 46.95 51.70 -27.96
CA LYS A 33 47.24 53.15 -27.90
C LYS A 33 46.34 53.79 -26.85
N GLY A 34 46.96 54.56 -25.95
CA GLY A 34 46.27 55.32 -24.90
C GLY A 34 45.82 56.70 -25.37
N ASP A 35 44.97 57.34 -24.56
CA ASP A 35 45.12 58.73 -24.17
C ASP A 35 44.27 59.06 -22.93
N THR A 36 44.61 60.19 -22.34
CA THR A 36 44.51 60.63 -20.94
C THR A 36 43.15 61.09 -20.41
N ASP A 37 43.15 61.36 -19.10
CA ASP A 37 42.28 62.27 -18.33
C ASP A 37 40.98 61.71 -17.73
N ASN A 38 41.03 61.41 -16.42
CA ASN A 38 40.43 62.28 -15.39
C ASN A 38 40.49 61.60 -14.01
N ILE A 39 41.30 62.17 -13.10
CA ILE A 39 41.25 61.89 -11.67
C ILE A 39 40.13 62.75 -11.07
N VAL A 40 39.03 62.11 -10.65
CA VAL A 40 38.21 62.62 -9.54
C VAL A 40 37.91 61.49 -8.58
N ASP A 41 38.31 61.76 -7.35
CA ASP A 41 38.10 61.07 -6.09
C ASP A 41 36.70 60.47 -5.92
N GLN A 42 36.61 59.23 -5.43
CA GLN A 42 35.86 58.90 -4.22
C GLN A 42 35.99 57.43 -3.82
N THR A 43 36.42 57.27 -2.57
CA THR A 43 36.11 56.22 -1.59
C THR A 43 34.88 55.31 -1.88
N ASN A 44 34.96 54.08 -1.34
CA ASN A 44 33.92 53.02 -1.25
C ASN A 44 33.77 52.04 -2.43
N ILE A 45 34.41 50.88 -2.31
CA ILE A 45 33.77 49.61 -2.71
C ILE A 45 33.80 48.63 -1.52
N LYS A 46 32.92 48.88 -0.56
CA LYS A 46 32.37 47.80 0.28
C LYS A 46 31.32 47.05 -0.56
N ARG A 47 31.46 45.72 -0.59
CA ARG A 47 30.41 44.69 -0.79
C ARG A 47 29.62 44.75 -2.12
N LYS A 48 29.99 43.88 -3.06
CA LYS A 48 29.06 43.40 -4.10
C LYS A 48 28.95 41.88 -4.23
N THR A 49 29.20 41.15 -3.13
CA THR A 49 29.09 39.67 -3.12
C THR A 49 28.02 39.12 -2.16
N HIS A 50 27.33 39.97 -1.38
CA HIS A 50 26.38 39.50 -0.37
C HIS A 50 24.93 39.32 -0.88
N PHE A 51 24.59 39.78 -2.09
CA PHE A 51 23.18 39.79 -2.54
C PHE A 51 22.76 38.53 -3.30
N VAL A 52 23.67 37.86 -4.02
CA VAL A 52 23.34 36.69 -4.85
C VAL A 52 23.31 35.39 -4.04
N MET A 53 24.01 35.32 -2.90
CA MET A 53 24.08 34.10 -2.08
C MET A 53 22.82 33.81 -1.26
N LYS A 54 21.94 34.79 -0.99
CA LYS A 54 20.72 34.53 -0.20
C LYS A 54 19.59 33.86 -0.99
N LYS A 55 19.44 34.15 -2.28
CA LYS A 55 18.36 33.57 -3.10
C LYS A 55 18.61 32.10 -3.45
N ILE A 56 19.87 31.68 -3.57
CA ILE A 56 20.24 30.29 -3.92
C ILE A 56 19.85 29.27 -2.82
N PHE A 57 19.80 29.69 -1.54
CA PHE A 57 19.35 28.81 -0.44
C PHE A 57 17.84 28.84 -0.18
N ILE A 58 17.12 29.87 -0.64
CA ILE A 58 15.67 30.00 -0.39
C ILE A 58 14.87 29.03 -1.28
N PHE A 59 15.27 28.84 -2.55
CA PHE A 59 14.57 27.94 -3.47
C PHE A 59 14.49 26.47 -3.03
N PRO A 60 15.57 25.82 -2.55
CA PRO A 60 15.46 24.44 -2.08
C PRO A 60 14.62 24.33 -0.80
N ILE A 61 14.68 25.32 0.10
CA ILE A 61 13.88 25.33 1.32
C ILE A 61 12.39 25.53 0.97
N LEU A 62 12.07 26.45 0.07
CA LEU A 62 10.70 26.68 -0.40
C LEU A 62 10.14 25.45 -1.12
N GLY A 63 10.95 24.77 -1.93
CA GLY A 63 10.58 23.51 -2.58
C GLY A 63 10.29 22.40 -1.58
N VAL A 64 11.11 22.26 -0.52
CA VAL A 64 10.87 21.29 0.56
C VAL A 64 9.61 21.64 1.35
N VAL A 65 9.37 22.92 1.66
CA VAL A 65 8.16 23.36 2.37
C VAL A 65 6.89 23.09 1.54
N LEU A 66 6.90 23.41 0.24
CA LEU A 66 5.79 23.11 -0.65
C LEU A 66 5.55 21.60 -0.80
N PHE A 67 6.62 20.79 -0.82
CA PHE A 67 6.51 19.34 -0.85
C PHE A 67 5.90 18.79 0.45
N ILE A 68 6.31 19.33 1.61
CA ILE A 68 5.73 18.97 2.91
C ILE A 68 4.25 19.37 2.97
N LEU A 69 3.88 20.58 2.51
CA LEU A 69 2.49 21.03 2.46
C LEU A 69 1.63 20.18 1.51
N TYR A 70 2.18 19.79 0.36
CA TYR A 70 1.53 18.86 -0.57
C TYR A 70 1.29 17.48 0.07
N TYR A 71 2.28 16.96 0.79
CA TYR A 71 2.16 15.67 1.48
C TYR A 71 1.16 15.72 2.66
N ILE A 72 1.16 16.82 3.42
CA ILE A 72 0.15 17.07 4.46
C ILE A 72 -1.26 17.18 3.84
N GLY A 73 -1.38 17.86 2.70
CA GLY A 73 -2.61 17.94 1.92
C GLY A 73 -3.12 16.56 1.52
N LEU A 74 -2.26 15.69 0.96
CA LEU A 74 -2.63 14.31 0.62
C LEU A 74 -3.06 13.48 1.85
N GLN A 75 -2.42 13.68 3.00
CA GLN A 75 -2.79 12.98 4.25
C GLN A 75 -4.12 13.48 4.82
N PHE A 76 -4.36 14.80 4.78
CA PHE A 76 -5.66 15.38 5.10
C PHE A 76 -6.73 14.87 4.13
N ILE A 77 -6.34 14.67 2.87
CA ILE A 77 -7.19 14.11 1.84
C ILE A 77 -7.69 12.70 2.24
N ASN A 78 -6.75 11.85 2.64
CA ASN A 78 -7.04 10.48 3.01
C ASN A 78 -7.82 10.32 4.33
N ASN A 79 -7.65 11.22 5.31
CA ASN A 79 -8.27 11.08 6.64
C ASN A 79 -9.77 11.44 6.69
N ASN A 80 -10.27 12.24 5.73
CA ASN A 80 -11.64 12.75 5.74
C ASN A 80 -12.59 11.95 4.82
N GLY A 81 -12.17 10.78 4.34
CA GLY A 81 -13.07 9.78 3.75
C GLY A 81 -13.57 10.05 2.34
N TYR A 82 -12.94 10.94 1.57
CA TYR A 82 -13.29 11.08 0.15
C TYR A 82 -12.59 9.99 -0.67
N GLU A 83 -13.41 9.10 -1.23
CA GLU A 83 -12.97 8.13 -2.22
C GLU A 83 -12.67 8.87 -3.54
N LEU A 84 -11.38 8.92 -3.90
CA LEU A 84 -10.95 9.34 -5.24
C LEU A 84 -11.39 8.27 -6.24
N VAL A 85 -12.43 8.56 -7.02
CA VAL A 85 -13.06 7.66 -7.99
C VAL A 85 -12.05 7.13 -9.02
N GLY A 86 -12.17 5.82 -9.28
CA GLY A 86 -11.37 4.95 -10.16
C GLY A 86 -10.61 5.60 -11.31
N SER A 87 -9.30 5.81 -11.11
CA SER A 87 -8.21 5.86 -12.10
C SER A 87 -6.92 6.46 -11.49
N TYR A 88 -7.03 7.14 -10.34
CA TYR A 88 -5.92 7.82 -9.66
C TYR A 88 -5.11 6.96 -8.67
N SER A 89 -5.49 5.70 -8.41
CA SER A 89 -4.76 4.82 -7.48
C SER A 89 -3.34 4.51 -7.95
N TYR A 90 -3.13 4.36 -9.27
CA TYR A 90 -1.80 4.11 -9.84
C TYR A 90 -0.90 5.36 -9.81
N LEU A 91 -1.48 6.55 -10.03
CA LEU A 91 -0.72 7.81 -9.97
C LEU A 91 -0.22 8.11 -8.56
N ARG A 92 -0.98 7.73 -7.53
CA ARG A 92 -0.61 7.87 -6.11
C ARG A 92 0.74 7.22 -5.77
N ASP A 93 0.99 6.02 -6.30
CA ASP A 93 2.23 5.29 -6.03
C ASP A 93 3.38 5.68 -6.98
N LEU A 94 3.05 6.21 -8.16
CA LEU A 94 4.03 6.61 -9.18
C LEU A 94 4.65 8.00 -8.94
N ILE A 95 3.86 8.96 -8.40
CA ILE A 95 4.28 10.34 -8.12
C ILE A 95 5.51 10.45 -7.20
N PRO A 96 5.62 9.72 -6.08
CA PRO A 96 6.82 9.79 -5.24
C PRO A 96 8.07 9.23 -5.94
N VAL A 97 7.92 8.22 -6.80
CA VAL A 97 9.02 7.64 -7.58
C VAL A 97 9.52 8.63 -8.63
N ILE A 98 8.59 9.25 -9.38
CA ILE A 98 8.93 10.28 -10.38
C ILE A 98 9.57 11.51 -9.71
N SER A 99 9.04 11.94 -8.56
CA SER A 99 9.61 13.06 -7.78
C SER A 99 11.03 12.75 -7.32
N PHE A 100 11.30 11.52 -6.86
CA PHE A 100 12.63 11.10 -6.46
C PHE A 100 13.62 11.08 -7.64
N ILE A 101 13.18 10.62 -8.82
CA ILE A 101 13.98 10.59 -10.06
C ILE A 101 14.32 12.01 -10.54
N LEU A 102 13.40 12.97 -10.42
CA LEU A 102 13.64 14.36 -10.85
C LEU A 102 14.48 15.16 -9.86
N ILE A 103 14.38 14.87 -8.56
CA ILE A 103 15.08 15.61 -7.50
C ILE A 103 16.51 15.08 -7.28
N CYS A 104 16.77 13.79 -7.49
CA CYS A 104 18.11 13.20 -7.33
C CYS A 104 19.22 13.88 -8.15
N PRO A 105 19.03 14.21 -9.45
CA PRO A 105 20.03 14.90 -10.25
C PRO A 105 20.39 16.28 -9.69
N LEU A 106 19.40 17.02 -9.19
CA LEU A 106 19.62 18.34 -8.57
C LEU A 106 20.42 18.22 -7.27
N ILE A 107 20.11 17.23 -6.44
CA ILE A 107 20.88 16.93 -5.23
C ILE A 107 22.33 16.57 -5.57
N ILE A 108 22.55 15.72 -6.58
CA ILE A 108 23.90 15.33 -7.04
C ILE A 108 24.66 16.55 -7.58
N MET A 109 24.01 17.44 -8.32
CA MET A 109 24.62 18.65 -8.86
C MET A 109 25.02 19.63 -7.74
N VAL A 110 24.18 19.78 -6.71
CA VAL A 110 24.49 20.56 -5.51
C VAL A 110 25.67 19.96 -4.74
N ILE A 111 25.72 18.63 -4.57
CA ILE A 111 26.84 17.93 -3.90
C ILE A 111 28.15 18.11 -4.68
N LYS A 112 28.12 18.01 -6.01
CA LYS A 112 29.30 18.26 -6.87
C LYS A 112 29.79 19.70 -6.74
N ASN A 113 28.87 20.67 -6.70
CA ASN A 113 29.21 22.08 -6.53
C ASN A 113 29.85 22.36 -5.15
N ILE A 114 29.33 21.75 -4.08
CA ILE A 114 29.90 21.85 -2.73
C ILE A 114 31.32 21.25 -2.68
N LYS A 115 31.57 20.09 -3.31
CA LYS A 115 32.91 19.50 -3.40
C LYS A 115 33.92 20.41 -4.13
N GLY A 116 33.47 21.14 -5.16
CA GLY A 116 34.30 22.12 -5.86
C GLY A 116 34.74 23.28 -4.96
N ILE A 117 33.86 23.77 -4.09
CA ILE A 117 34.14 24.85 -3.15
C ILE A 117 35.17 24.41 -2.09
N TYR A 118 35.06 23.17 -1.57
CA TYR A 118 36.03 22.63 -0.60
C TYR A 118 37.42 22.38 -1.20
N LYS A 119 37.50 21.98 -2.48
CA LYS A 119 38.78 21.75 -3.16
C LYS A 119 39.57 23.05 -3.38
N ASN A 120 38.89 24.18 -3.56
CA ASN A 120 39.52 25.48 -3.75
C ASN A 120 40.02 26.12 -2.44
N GLN A 121 39.53 25.71 -1.27
CA GLN A 121 40.07 26.19 0.02
C GLN A 121 41.42 25.55 0.40
N LYS A 122 41.76 24.38 -0.16
CA LYS A 122 42.98 23.64 0.20
C LYS A 122 44.20 24.02 -0.64
N LYS A 123 44.09 25.00 -1.54
CA LYS A 123 45.15 25.41 -2.49
C LYS A 123 45.82 26.74 -2.16
N ILE A 124 45.75 27.17 -0.89
CA ILE A 124 46.51 28.32 -0.37
C ILE A 124 47.43 27.76 0.71
N GLU A 125 48.60 27.30 0.31
CA GLU A 125 49.74 27.00 1.19
C GLU A 125 50.67 28.23 1.15
N PRO A 126 51.06 28.82 2.29
CA PRO A 126 52.05 29.88 2.31
C PRO A 126 53.46 29.29 2.28
N GLU A 127 54.22 29.61 1.24
CA GLU A 127 55.64 29.32 1.12
C GLU A 127 56.47 30.44 1.78
N ASN A 128 57.35 30.04 2.71
CA ASN A 128 58.54 30.71 3.25
C ASN A 128 58.43 32.16 3.79
N VAL A 129 58.45 32.29 5.13
CA VAL A 129 59.10 33.43 5.81
C VAL A 129 59.90 32.92 7.01
N VAL A 130 61.16 33.35 7.04
CA VAL A 130 62.24 33.08 8.00
C VAL A 130 61.88 33.60 9.40
N HIS A 131 62.34 32.88 10.44
CA HIS A 131 62.25 33.28 11.84
C HIS A 131 63.22 34.41 12.16
N GLU A 132 62.72 35.53 12.71
CA GLU A 132 63.46 36.32 13.69
C GLU A 132 62.48 37.07 14.61
N GLU A 133 62.84 37.14 15.88
CA GLU A 133 62.01 37.56 17.02
C GLU A 133 61.61 39.05 16.95
N ILE A 134 60.47 39.42 17.57
CA ILE A 134 60.29 40.56 18.49
C ILE A 134 58.78 40.74 18.81
N ASP A 135 58.50 40.72 20.12
CA ASP A 135 57.41 41.34 20.89
C ASP A 135 55.91 41.08 20.65
N GLN A 136 55.33 40.65 21.78
CA GLN A 136 54.01 40.97 22.35
C GLN A 136 52.71 40.56 21.61
N ALA A 137 51.94 39.79 22.39
CA ALA A 137 50.49 39.67 22.39
C ALA A 137 49.81 39.10 21.13
N THR A 138 49.44 37.83 21.20
CA THR A 138 48.11 37.41 20.69
C THR A 138 47.66 36.11 21.34
N LYS A 139 46.61 36.20 22.17
CA LYS A 139 45.81 35.06 22.62
C LYS A 139 45.27 34.30 21.40
N ILE A 140 45.73 33.08 21.17
CA ILE A 140 45.01 32.14 20.30
C ILE A 140 43.82 31.61 21.08
N VAL A 141 42.70 32.33 21.05
CA VAL A 141 41.41 31.79 21.47
C VAL A 141 40.96 30.83 20.38
N VAL A 142 41.15 29.53 20.62
CA VAL A 142 40.46 28.49 19.86
C VAL A 142 38.96 28.67 20.12
N LYS A 143 38.26 29.36 19.20
CA LYS A 143 36.80 29.48 19.25
C LYS A 143 36.20 28.08 19.08
N LYS A 144 35.87 27.41 20.19
CA LYS A 144 34.94 26.28 20.15
C LYS A 144 33.65 26.80 19.51
N LYS A 145 33.26 26.20 18.38
CA LYS A 145 31.97 26.46 17.73
C LYS A 145 30.87 26.00 18.70
N LEU A 146 30.48 26.88 19.61
CA LEU A 146 29.40 26.65 20.55
C LEU A 146 28.12 26.58 19.72
N PHE A 147 27.48 25.41 19.65
CA PHE A 147 26.14 25.31 19.08
C PHE A 147 25.24 26.26 19.85
N THR A 148 24.60 27.20 19.16
CA THR A 148 23.67 28.14 19.78
C THR A 148 22.54 27.35 20.46
N PRO A 149 22.10 27.72 21.68
CA PRO A 149 21.11 26.96 22.46
C PRO A 149 19.81 26.71 21.69
N VAL A 150 19.46 27.63 20.78
CA VAL A 150 18.33 27.52 19.86
C VAL A 150 18.37 26.25 18.99
N LYS A 151 19.54 25.81 18.51
CA LYS A 151 19.64 24.63 17.65
C LYS A 151 19.43 23.31 18.40
N VAL A 152 19.83 23.25 19.67
CA VAL A 152 19.66 22.06 20.52
C VAL A 152 18.18 21.89 20.90
N ILE A 153 17.48 22.99 21.18
CA ILE A 153 16.04 23.00 21.47
C ILE A 153 15.23 22.52 20.25
N ILE A 154 15.58 22.99 19.04
CA ILE A 154 14.88 22.58 17.81
C ILE A 154 15.10 21.08 17.53
N ILE A 155 16.33 20.56 17.71
CA ILE A 155 16.64 19.14 17.48
C ILE A 155 15.90 18.25 18.50
N THR A 156 15.86 18.64 19.77
CA THR A 156 15.15 17.87 20.80
C THR A 156 13.63 17.88 20.60
N MET A 157 13.06 19.01 20.16
CA MET A 157 11.64 19.11 19.81
C MET A 157 11.29 18.26 18.57
N LEU A 158 12.18 18.21 17.57
CA LEU A 158 12.03 17.35 16.38
C LEU A 158 12.09 15.86 16.74
N ILE A 159 13.03 15.45 17.60
CA ILE A 159 13.13 14.05 18.07
C ILE A 159 11.87 13.66 18.86
N GLY A 160 11.36 14.55 19.72
CA GLY A 160 10.12 14.35 20.45
C GLY A 160 8.90 14.22 19.53
N ALA A 161 8.80 15.03 18.48
CA ALA A 161 7.73 14.95 17.49
C ALA A 161 7.77 13.65 16.66
N ILE A 162 8.97 13.18 16.28
CA ILE A 162 9.16 11.92 15.54
C ILE A 162 8.79 10.72 16.43
N ALA A 163 9.26 10.71 17.68
CA ALA A 163 8.96 9.64 18.63
C ALA A 163 7.46 9.60 18.98
N GLY A 164 6.84 10.75 19.24
CA GLY A 164 5.40 10.86 19.51
C GLY A 164 4.53 10.45 18.32
N GLY A 165 4.89 10.88 17.11
CA GLY A 165 4.21 10.50 15.88
C GLY A 165 4.26 8.99 15.60
N GLY A 166 5.40 8.35 15.86
CA GLY A 166 5.56 6.89 15.72
C GLY A 166 4.66 6.09 16.66
N ILE A 167 4.53 6.52 17.92
CA ILE A 167 3.64 5.89 18.90
C ILE A 167 2.17 6.02 18.46
N ILE A 168 1.74 7.23 18.07
CA ILE A 168 0.37 7.50 17.61
C ILE A 168 0.03 6.67 16.36
N TYR A 169 0.95 6.62 15.38
CA TYR A 169 0.78 5.82 14.16
C TYR A 169 0.66 4.31 14.47
N SER A 170 1.52 3.79 15.35
CA SER A 170 1.50 2.37 15.73
C SER A 170 0.19 1.98 16.42
N ASN A 171 -0.35 2.83 17.29
CA ASN A 171 -1.63 2.60 17.95
C ASN A 171 -2.79 2.71 16.96
N LYS A 172 -2.77 3.69 16.04
CA LYS A 172 -3.80 3.82 14.99
C LYS A 172 -3.82 2.61 14.06
N GLN A 173 -2.66 2.05 13.69
CA GLN A 173 -2.58 0.82 12.90
C GLN A 173 -3.11 -0.41 13.62
N LYS A 174 -2.87 -0.54 14.93
CA LYS A 174 -3.45 -1.63 15.74
C LYS A 174 -4.98 -1.55 15.75
N VAL A 175 -5.55 -0.36 15.92
CA VAL A 175 -7.00 -0.14 15.89
C VAL A 175 -7.59 -0.47 14.52
N ILE A 176 -7.01 0.05 13.43
CA ILE A 176 -7.46 -0.25 12.06
C ILE A 176 -7.38 -1.74 11.74
N LYS A 177 -6.33 -2.43 12.19
CA LYS A 177 -6.18 -3.88 11.98
C LYS A 177 -7.24 -4.66 12.76
N ALA A 178 -7.53 -4.27 13.99
CA ALA A 178 -8.59 -4.87 14.79
C ALA A 178 -9.96 -4.65 14.13
N GLU A 179 -10.26 -3.42 13.71
CA GLU A 179 -11.52 -3.08 13.02
C GLU A 179 -11.71 -3.88 11.71
N LYS A 180 -10.66 -4.03 10.90
CA LYS A 180 -10.69 -4.89 9.70
C LYS A 180 -10.94 -6.36 10.03
N ALA A 181 -10.37 -6.86 11.13
CA ALA A 181 -10.60 -8.24 11.57
C ALA A 181 -12.05 -8.46 12.04
N GLU A 182 -12.65 -7.48 12.72
CA GLU A 182 -14.06 -7.50 13.13
C GLU A 182 -14.99 -7.53 11.90
N VAL A 183 -14.78 -6.63 10.92
CA VAL A 183 -15.56 -6.61 9.67
C VAL A 183 -15.41 -7.93 8.90
N ALA A 184 -14.19 -8.45 8.80
CA ALA A 184 -13.94 -9.73 8.15
C ALA A 184 -14.65 -10.90 8.86
N TYR A 185 -14.72 -10.87 10.19
CA TYR A 185 -15.43 -11.90 10.97
C TYR A 185 -16.94 -11.86 10.70
N MET A 186 -17.56 -10.67 10.73
CA MET A 186 -18.98 -10.52 10.37
C MET A 186 -19.27 -10.94 8.94
N MET A 187 -18.36 -10.67 8.00
CA MET A 187 -18.52 -11.13 6.62
C MET A 187 -18.57 -12.65 6.53
N LYS A 188 -17.75 -13.37 7.31
CA LYS A 188 -17.81 -14.84 7.39
C LYS A 188 -19.12 -15.33 7.99
N LEU A 189 -19.60 -14.71 9.07
CA LEU A 189 -20.90 -15.04 9.67
C LEU A 189 -22.04 -14.88 8.66
N ASN A 190 -22.09 -13.75 7.96
CA ASN A 190 -23.08 -13.49 6.92
C ASN A 190 -22.97 -14.47 5.75
N LYS A 191 -21.75 -14.83 5.34
CA LYS A 191 -21.53 -15.88 4.33
C LYS A 191 -22.10 -17.22 4.80
N GLY A 192 -21.91 -17.59 6.06
CA GLY A 192 -22.47 -18.83 6.63
C GLY A 192 -23.99 -18.84 6.59
N MET A 193 -24.62 -17.75 7.02
CA MET A 193 -26.07 -17.57 6.95
C MET A 193 -26.60 -17.70 5.51
N ILE A 194 -25.95 -17.07 4.53
CA ILE A 194 -26.34 -17.14 3.11
C ILE A 194 -26.19 -18.55 2.56
N LEU A 195 -25.06 -19.22 2.83
CA LEU A 195 -24.82 -20.58 2.36
C LEU A 195 -25.85 -21.57 2.92
N ILE A 196 -26.13 -21.49 4.22
CA ILE A 196 -27.17 -22.32 4.87
C ILE A 196 -28.54 -22.03 4.27
N SER A 197 -28.88 -20.77 4.02
CA SER A 197 -30.17 -20.41 3.40
C SER A 197 -30.35 -21.03 2.02
N PHE A 198 -29.32 -20.98 1.17
CA PHE A 198 -29.37 -21.61 -0.15
C PHE A 198 -29.47 -23.13 -0.09
N GLN A 199 -28.73 -23.75 0.82
CA GLN A 199 -28.76 -25.21 0.99
C GLN A 199 -30.09 -25.70 1.58
N ALA A 200 -30.71 -24.93 2.48
CA ALA A 200 -32.02 -25.24 3.02
C ALA A 200 -33.10 -25.36 1.93
N ILE A 201 -33.09 -24.48 0.93
CA ILE A 201 -34.03 -24.54 -0.20
C ILE A 201 -33.89 -25.85 -0.99
N LYS A 202 -32.64 -26.28 -1.20
CA LYS A 202 -32.34 -27.53 -1.89
C LYS A 202 -32.83 -28.73 -1.09
N ILE A 203 -32.52 -28.77 0.20
CA ILE A 203 -32.97 -29.82 1.11
C ILE A 203 -34.49 -29.89 1.17
N GLU A 204 -35.18 -28.75 1.28
CA GLU A 204 -36.64 -28.70 1.29
C GLU A 204 -37.24 -29.32 0.02
N THR A 205 -36.70 -28.93 -1.15
CA THR A 205 -37.14 -29.43 -2.45
C THR A 205 -36.96 -30.94 -2.54
N ASP A 206 -35.78 -31.45 -2.19
CA ASP A 206 -35.47 -32.87 -2.29
C ASP A 206 -36.27 -33.68 -1.25
N ALA A 207 -36.47 -33.14 -0.05
CA ALA A 207 -37.27 -33.77 1.01
C ALA A 207 -38.77 -33.84 0.62
N GLN A 208 -39.30 -32.83 -0.05
CA GLN A 208 -40.65 -32.84 -0.61
C GLN A 208 -40.79 -33.84 -1.77
N ALA A 209 -39.78 -33.99 -2.62
CA ALA A 209 -39.77 -35.01 -3.66
C ALA A 209 -39.77 -36.44 -3.09
N ILE A 210 -39.02 -36.68 -2.00
CA ILE A 210 -39.09 -37.94 -1.23
C ILE A 210 -40.51 -38.14 -0.67
N SER A 211 -41.09 -37.12 -0.03
CA SER A 211 -42.45 -37.18 0.50
C SER A 211 -43.48 -37.55 -0.57
N SER A 212 -43.35 -36.99 -1.77
CA SER A 212 -44.24 -37.26 -2.89
C SER A 212 -44.19 -38.73 -3.32
N VAL A 213 -43.00 -39.28 -3.57
CA VAL A 213 -42.89 -40.69 -3.99
C VAL A 213 -43.29 -41.66 -2.87
N TRP A 214 -43.04 -41.28 -1.62
CA TRP A 214 -43.48 -42.04 -0.46
C TRP A 214 -45.02 -42.07 -0.38
N HIS A 215 -45.66 -40.91 -0.49
CA HIS A 215 -47.12 -40.81 -0.56
C HIS A 215 -47.70 -41.66 -1.69
N ASP A 216 -47.19 -41.51 -2.91
CA ASP A 216 -47.69 -42.23 -4.06
C ASP A 216 -47.51 -43.74 -3.90
N ALA A 217 -46.42 -44.19 -3.29
CA ALA A 217 -46.22 -45.62 -3.06
C ALA A 217 -47.18 -46.21 -2.01
N ILE A 218 -47.75 -45.40 -1.12
CA ILE A 218 -48.76 -45.84 -0.16
C ILE A 218 -50.15 -45.91 -0.80
N PHE A 219 -50.52 -44.91 -1.60
CA PHE A 219 -51.90 -44.74 -2.07
C PHE A 219 -52.13 -45.13 -3.54
N ASN A 220 -51.07 -45.13 -4.35
CA ASN A 220 -51.10 -45.27 -5.80
C ASN A 220 -50.15 -46.38 -6.30
N SER A 221 -49.81 -47.36 -5.46
CA SER A 221 -48.90 -48.45 -5.81
C SER A 221 -49.43 -49.31 -6.97
N PRO A 222 -48.58 -49.70 -7.94
CA PRO A 222 -47.15 -49.37 -8.05
C PRO A 222 -46.90 -48.02 -8.72
N VAL A 223 -45.80 -47.36 -8.33
CA VAL A 223 -45.37 -46.07 -8.90
C VAL A 223 -44.07 -46.25 -9.68
N ASN A 224 -43.89 -45.49 -10.77
CA ASN A 224 -42.63 -45.50 -11.51
C ASN A 224 -41.69 -44.41 -10.95
N VAL A 225 -40.53 -44.81 -10.43
CA VAL A 225 -39.47 -43.91 -9.93
C VAL A 225 -38.15 -44.33 -10.55
N ASN A 226 -37.40 -43.38 -11.13
CA ASN A 226 -36.15 -43.66 -11.84
C ASN A 226 -36.22 -44.82 -12.86
N GLY A 227 -37.33 -44.91 -13.61
CA GLY A 227 -37.55 -46.01 -14.56
C GLY A 227 -37.90 -47.37 -13.96
N ASN A 228 -37.92 -47.49 -12.62
CA ASN A 228 -38.26 -48.72 -11.90
C ASN A 228 -39.68 -48.66 -11.30
N LYS A 229 -40.35 -49.82 -11.21
CA LYS A 229 -41.64 -49.94 -10.51
C LYS A 229 -41.42 -50.18 -9.01
N ALA A 230 -41.84 -49.24 -8.19
CA ALA A 230 -41.87 -49.38 -6.73
C ALA A 230 -43.23 -49.92 -6.29
N TYR A 231 -43.22 -51.02 -5.53
CA TYR A 231 -44.43 -51.63 -4.96
C TYR A 231 -44.63 -51.25 -3.49
N THR A 232 -43.53 -50.93 -2.81
CA THR A 232 -43.51 -50.46 -1.43
C THR A 232 -42.96 -49.03 -1.35
N PHE A 233 -43.23 -48.34 -0.26
CA PHE A 233 -42.64 -47.02 -0.04
C PHE A 233 -41.12 -47.10 0.14
N ASP A 234 -40.60 -48.19 0.72
CA ASP A 234 -39.15 -48.41 0.85
C ASP A 234 -38.48 -48.48 -0.53
N ASP A 235 -39.10 -49.19 -1.48
CA ASP A 235 -38.61 -49.23 -2.86
C ASP A 235 -38.66 -47.85 -3.52
N ALA A 236 -39.74 -47.10 -3.32
CA ALA A 236 -39.92 -45.77 -3.93
C ALA A 236 -38.89 -44.77 -3.42
N ILE A 237 -38.63 -44.75 -2.10
CA ILE A 237 -37.60 -43.92 -1.47
C ILE A 237 -36.22 -44.33 -1.99
N LYS A 238 -35.94 -45.64 -2.05
CA LYS A 238 -34.67 -46.15 -2.57
C LYS A 238 -34.42 -45.68 -4.01
N TYR A 239 -35.38 -45.88 -4.91
CA TYR A 239 -35.25 -45.47 -6.31
C TYR A 239 -35.14 -43.96 -6.48
N LYS A 240 -35.82 -43.16 -5.64
CA LYS A 240 -35.66 -41.71 -5.63
C LYS A 240 -34.25 -41.30 -5.16
N ASN A 241 -33.70 -41.98 -4.16
CA ASN A 241 -32.32 -41.74 -3.72
C ASN A 241 -31.28 -42.18 -4.77
N GLU A 242 -31.58 -43.19 -5.59
CA GLU A 242 -30.76 -43.56 -6.75
C GLU A 242 -30.82 -42.48 -7.83
N GLU A 243 -32.02 -41.98 -8.15
CA GLU A 243 -32.23 -40.83 -9.06
C GLU A 243 -31.41 -39.63 -8.62
N PHE A 244 -31.45 -39.29 -7.32
CA PHE A 244 -30.67 -38.17 -6.76
C PHE A 244 -29.15 -38.34 -6.85
N LYS A 245 -28.66 -39.58 -6.87
CA LYS A 245 -27.24 -39.86 -7.06
C LYS A 245 -26.85 -39.76 -8.52
N GLU A 246 -27.68 -40.28 -9.41
CA GLU A 246 -27.42 -40.28 -10.86
C GLU A 246 -27.47 -38.87 -11.45
N ASN A 247 -28.37 -38.04 -10.97
CA ASN A 247 -28.54 -36.65 -11.41
C ASN A 247 -27.64 -35.65 -10.65
N GLY A 248 -26.90 -36.12 -9.63
CA GLY A 248 -25.93 -35.32 -8.89
C GLY A 248 -26.52 -34.39 -7.82
N GLU A 249 -27.79 -34.52 -7.45
CA GLU A 249 -28.40 -33.76 -6.35
C GLU A 249 -27.71 -34.05 -5.02
N MET A 250 -27.32 -35.31 -4.79
CA MET A 250 -26.56 -35.67 -3.57
C MET A 250 -25.22 -34.96 -3.49
N ASP A 251 -24.53 -34.76 -4.63
CA ASP A 251 -23.25 -34.05 -4.66
C ASP A 251 -23.42 -32.57 -4.29
N VAL A 252 -24.55 -31.96 -4.67
CA VAL A 252 -24.88 -30.58 -4.29
C VAL A 252 -25.03 -30.44 -2.78
N ILE A 253 -25.74 -31.38 -2.13
CA ILE A 253 -25.93 -31.42 -0.67
C ILE A 253 -24.58 -31.64 0.03
N VAL A 254 -23.82 -32.65 -0.39
CA VAL A 254 -22.50 -32.98 0.20
C VAL A 254 -21.52 -31.81 0.06
N LYS A 255 -21.49 -31.15 -1.10
CA LYS A 255 -20.66 -29.96 -1.30
C LYS A 255 -21.10 -28.82 -0.40
N GLY A 256 -22.42 -28.61 -0.27
CA GLY A 256 -23.01 -27.64 0.65
C GLY A 256 -22.55 -27.82 2.08
N ARG A 257 -22.71 -29.04 2.61
CA ARG A 257 -22.24 -29.44 3.95
C ARG A 257 -20.76 -29.13 4.12
N THR A 258 -19.94 -29.56 3.18
CA THR A 258 -18.48 -29.39 3.24
C THR A 258 -18.10 -27.91 3.27
N ASP A 259 -18.70 -27.09 2.40
CA ASP A 259 -18.44 -25.65 2.33
C ASP A 259 -18.88 -24.92 3.61
N ILE A 260 -20.04 -25.30 4.17
CA ILE A 260 -20.56 -24.73 5.42
C ILE A 260 -19.69 -25.14 6.60
N GLN A 261 -19.37 -26.43 6.74
CA GLN A 261 -18.53 -26.94 7.82
C GLN A 261 -17.15 -26.28 7.80
N ALA A 262 -16.49 -26.23 6.63
CA ALA A 262 -15.20 -25.59 6.49
C ALA A 262 -15.26 -24.11 6.91
N LEU A 263 -16.34 -23.39 6.56
CA LEU A 263 -16.53 -22.01 6.99
C LEU A 263 -16.70 -21.88 8.50
N MET A 264 -17.55 -22.72 9.11
CA MET A 264 -17.81 -22.76 10.56
C MET A 264 -16.54 -23.05 11.37
N GLU A 265 -15.68 -23.94 10.88
CA GLU A 265 -14.38 -24.25 11.48
C GLU A 265 -13.46 -23.03 11.53
N THR A 266 -13.54 -22.13 10.53
CA THR A 266 -12.75 -20.88 10.54
C THR A 266 -13.23 -19.85 11.58
N MET A 267 -14.31 -20.13 12.30
CA MET A 267 -15.01 -19.22 13.22
C MET A 267 -15.08 -19.74 14.66
N ILE A 268 -14.43 -20.87 15.00
CA ILE A 268 -14.49 -21.49 16.35
C ILE A 268 -14.10 -20.53 17.49
N ASN A 269 -13.29 -19.51 17.20
CA ASN A 269 -12.83 -18.52 18.18
C ASN A 269 -13.44 -17.12 17.90
N PRO A 270 -14.70 -16.87 18.28
CA PRO A 270 -15.34 -15.58 18.05
C PRO A 270 -14.71 -14.46 18.89
N PRO A 271 -14.46 -13.27 18.31
CA PRO A 271 -14.21 -12.06 19.08
C PRO A 271 -15.39 -11.76 20.01
N THR A 272 -15.13 -11.13 21.17
CA THR A 272 -16.15 -10.85 22.19
C THR A 272 -17.38 -10.15 21.62
N LYS A 273 -17.19 -9.21 20.69
CA LYS A 273 -18.28 -8.44 20.03
C LYS A 273 -19.17 -9.31 19.12
N HIS A 274 -18.67 -10.45 18.65
CA HIS A 274 -19.35 -11.32 17.68
C HIS A 274 -19.80 -12.65 18.27
N LYS A 275 -19.63 -12.85 19.57
CA LYS A 275 -20.01 -14.08 20.27
C LYS A 275 -21.50 -14.40 20.07
N ASP A 276 -22.38 -13.44 20.33
CA ASP A 276 -23.83 -13.64 20.22
C ASP A 276 -24.26 -13.95 18.77
N ALA A 277 -23.64 -13.29 17.79
CA ALA A 277 -23.89 -13.55 16.38
C ALA A 277 -23.42 -14.95 15.98
N TYR A 278 -22.24 -15.37 16.45
CA TYR A 278 -21.75 -16.73 16.23
C TYR A 278 -22.65 -17.79 16.87
N GLU A 279 -23.09 -17.59 18.11
CA GLU A 279 -24.02 -18.50 18.79
C GLU A 279 -25.38 -18.58 18.07
N SER A 280 -25.86 -17.46 17.53
CA SER A 280 -27.07 -17.42 16.71
C SER A 280 -26.90 -18.20 15.40
N LEU A 281 -25.76 -18.05 14.71
CA LEU A 281 -25.44 -18.84 13.52
C LEU A 281 -25.25 -20.33 13.83
N MET A 282 -24.70 -20.68 14.99
CA MET A 282 -24.54 -22.07 15.42
C MET A 282 -25.89 -22.77 15.61
N LYS A 283 -26.90 -22.05 16.14
CA LYS A 283 -28.27 -22.58 16.22
C LYS A 283 -28.84 -22.88 14.83
N ILE A 284 -28.67 -21.94 13.90
CA ILE A 284 -29.05 -22.12 12.48
C ILE A 284 -28.35 -23.33 11.88
N TYR A 285 -27.04 -23.47 12.10
CA TYR A 285 -26.24 -24.60 11.63
C TYR A 285 -26.73 -25.94 12.17
N ASN A 286 -27.08 -26.02 13.46
CA ASN A 286 -27.60 -27.25 14.04
C ASN A 286 -28.97 -27.64 13.47
N SER A 287 -29.87 -26.67 13.30
CA SER A 287 -31.17 -26.89 12.65
C SER A 287 -31.02 -27.30 11.19
N TYR A 288 -30.06 -26.72 10.47
CA TYR A 288 -29.70 -27.12 9.11
C TYR A 288 -29.23 -28.58 9.04
N ASN A 289 -28.33 -29.01 9.94
CA ASN A 289 -27.84 -30.40 9.97
C ASN A 289 -28.99 -31.40 10.24
N GLU A 290 -29.95 -31.03 11.08
CA GLU A 290 -31.13 -31.87 11.30
C GLU A 290 -32.02 -31.93 10.05
N PHE A 291 -32.16 -30.82 9.33
CA PHE A 291 -32.94 -30.77 8.10
C PHE A 291 -32.30 -31.58 6.98
N GLU A 292 -30.98 -31.52 6.84
CA GLU A 292 -30.21 -32.32 5.89
C GLU A 292 -30.43 -33.83 6.08
N GLY A 293 -30.54 -34.28 7.33
CA GLY A 293 -30.84 -35.67 7.67
C GLY A 293 -32.18 -36.17 7.12
N MET A 294 -33.12 -35.29 6.76
CA MET A 294 -34.39 -35.67 6.13
C MET A 294 -34.20 -36.24 4.73
N VAL A 295 -33.17 -35.80 4.00
CA VAL A 295 -32.85 -36.30 2.65
C VAL A 295 -31.92 -37.50 2.73
N GLU A 296 -30.92 -37.47 3.61
CA GLU A 296 -29.93 -38.56 3.70
C GLU A 296 -30.49 -39.85 4.29
N SER A 297 -31.44 -39.74 5.21
CA SER A 297 -31.94 -40.89 5.98
C SER A 297 -33.42 -40.68 6.35
N PRO A 298 -34.32 -40.61 5.35
CA PRO A 298 -35.76 -40.52 5.60
C PRO A 298 -36.22 -41.72 6.44
N ASN A 299 -36.99 -41.44 7.50
CA ASN A 299 -37.44 -42.45 8.46
C ASN A 299 -38.76 -42.05 9.12
N GLY A 300 -39.39 -43.03 9.81
CA GLY A 300 -40.66 -42.85 10.50
C GLY A 300 -41.87 -43.12 9.60
N SER A 301 -43.00 -42.49 9.90
CA SER A 301 -44.21 -42.53 9.06
C SER A 301 -44.24 -41.33 8.11
N LEU A 302 -44.95 -41.45 6.98
CA LEU A 302 -45.15 -40.33 6.04
C LEU A 302 -45.65 -39.05 6.75
N THR A 303 -46.64 -39.19 7.63
CA THR A 303 -47.18 -38.08 8.42
C THR A 303 -46.12 -37.47 9.35
N GLY A 304 -45.37 -38.30 10.06
CA GLY A 304 -44.31 -37.83 10.97
C GLY A 304 -43.15 -37.15 10.22
N TYR A 305 -42.76 -37.72 9.08
CA TYR A 305 -41.76 -37.17 8.18
C TYR A 305 -42.18 -35.77 7.67
N ASN A 306 -43.42 -35.63 7.18
CA ASN A 306 -43.96 -34.35 6.70
C ASN A 306 -44.09 -33.30 7.80
N GLN A 307 -44.52 -33.70 9.00
CA GLN A 307 -44.54 -32.81 10.17
C GLN A 307 -43.14 -32.33 10.53
N LYS A 308 -42.14 -33.22 10.48
CA LYS A 308 -40.76 -32.89 10.79
C LYS A 308 -40.17 -31.91 9.76
N ILE A 309 -40.40 -32.12 8.46
CA ILE A 309 -40.00 -31.16 7.41
C ILE A 309 -40.59 -29.79 7.69
N SER A 310 -41.92 -29.69 7.85
CA SER A 310 -42.61 -28.41 8.05
C SER A 310 -42.13 -27.68 9.30
N THR A 311 -41.85 -28.42 10.37
CA THR A 311 -41.32 -27.88 11.63
C THR A 311 -39.90 -27.34 11.46
N LEU A 312 -39.02 -28.11 10.81
CA LEU A 312 -37.62 -27.72 10.57
C LEU A 312 -37.54 -26.51 9.64
N ASP A 313 -38.29 -26.51 8.54
CA ASP A 313 -38.37 -25.39 7.61
C ASP A 313 -38.84 -24.10 8.32
N SER A 314 -39.95 -24.16 9.04
CA SER A 314 -40.49 -23.01 9.78
C SER A 314 -39.50 -22.49 10.83
N SER A 315 -38.84 -23.40 11.55
CA SER A 315 -37.83 -23.06 12.57
C SER A 315 -36.61 -22.39 11.94
N LEU A 316 -36.06 -22.99 10.88
CA LEU A 316 -34.87 -22.48 10.21
C LEU A 316 -35.15 -21.11 9.57
N SER A 317 -36.30 -20.96 8.90
CA SER A 317 -36.76 -19.69 8.34
C SER A 317 -36.90 -18.61 9.42
N SER A 318 -37.45 -18.95 10.59
CA SER A 318 -37.55 -18.03 11.72
C SER A 318 -36.17 -17.60 12.23
N GLN A 319 -35.26 -18.55 12.44
CA GLN A 319 -33.90 -18.28 12.92
C GLN A 319 -33.08 -17.45 11.93
N LEU A 320 -33.18 -17.73 10.63
CA LEU A 320 -32.52 -16.97 9.57
C LEU A 320 -33.02 -15.51 9.54
N ASN A 321 -34.33 -15.30 9.64
CA ASN A 321 -34.92 -13.97 9.70
C ASN A 321 -34.50 -13.21 10.96
N GLU A 322 -34.47 -13.87 12.10
CA GLU A 322 -33.97 -13.32 13.37
C GLU A 322 -32.51 -12.86 13.24
N PHE A 323 -31.65 -13.73 12.70
CA PHE A 323 -30.23 -13.42 12.49
C PHE A 323 -30.07 -12.21 11.57
N LYS A 324 -30.74 -12.21 10.41
CA LYS A 324 -30.67 -11.11 9.44
C LYS A 324 -31.15 -9.77 10.04
N THR A 325 -32.16 -9.81 10.90
CA THR A 325 -32.70 -8.63 11.56
C THR A 325 -31.76 -8.06 12.61
N ARG A 326 -31.14 -8.94 13.42
CA ARG A 326 -30.20 -8.53 14.49
C ARG A 326 -28.84 -8.13 13.94
N TYR A 327 -28.41 -8.76 12.84
CA TYR A 327 -27.06 -8.63 12.27
C TYR A 327 -27.14 -8.29 10.76
N PRO A 328 -27.60 -7.08 10.40
CA PRO A 328 -27.78 -6.71 9.00
C PRO A 328 -26.45 -6.66 8.23
N ILE A 329 -26.51 -7.03 6.95
CA ILE A 329 -25.37 -6.97 6.03
C ILE A 329 -25.08 -5.49 5.71
N GLY A 330 -23.87 -5.01 5.99
CA GLY A 330 -23.36 -3.73 5.47
C GLY A 330 -23.63 -2.47 6.32
N LYS A 331 -23.58 -2.58 7.66
CA LYS A 331 -23.47 -1.39 8.53
C LYS A 331 -22.03 -1.01 8.81
#